data_AF-A0A1Z8MJJ3-F1
#
_entry.id   AF-A0A1Z8MJJ3-F1
#
_cell.length_a   1.000
_cell.length_b   1.000
_cell.length_c   1.000
_cell.angle_alpha   90.00
_cell.angle_beta   90.00
_cell.angle_gamma   90.00
#
_symmetry.space_group_name_H-M   'P 1'
#
loop_
_entity.id
_entity.type
_entity.pdbx_description
1 polymer ?
#
loop_
_entity_poly.entity_id
_entity_poly.type
_entity_poly.pdbx_seq_one_letter_code
_entity_poly.pdbx_strand_id
1 'polypeptide(L)'
;MKFSIRTLLVLTLAVAVAIALVMKLYQSRVQQERLLARQAQLQSLRAELQAVSGSSEMRQAMADQQAMYQRARQDALDHFAILQARDSKIEDRGPGVVSLRNVPEITGLGEGNRTSFRVRIPADRQVWLKYVAAPDPPSATTERLDELAIESLQPQPMESSSGGEPSGFQHPGGYAFPLPTGEHVLTVTSNRVESDDEGETVHEFRIQFGDQVLLQSSHRSSDTSSFGTVALGSSRQSDYQPGKTPHRLLRLRFNRSQGSGPPVAHLWLGEQSSDLPAFPGLAGQPLQ
;
A
#
# COMPACT_ATOMS: atom_id res chain seq x y z
N MET A 1 51.38 19.21 -65.71
CA MET A 1 51.31 18.34 -64.52
C MET A 1 49.91 17.74 -64.44
N LYS A 2 49.76 16.42 -64.64
CA LYS A 2 48.45 15.76 -64.57
C LYS A 2 48.20 15.34 -63.12
N PHE A 3 47.42 16.14 -62.39
CA PHE A 3 46.97 15.74 -61.05
C PHE A 3 45.98 14.58 -61.19
N SER A 4 46.32 13.43 -60.62
CA SER A 4 45.41 12.30 -60.56
C SER A 4 44.28 12.64 -59.60
N ILE A 5 43.03 12.34 -59.97
CA ILE A 5 41.86 12.53 -59.10
C ILE A 5 42.08 11.86 -57.73
N ARG A 6 42.84 10.76 -57.69
CA ARG A 6 43.24 10.06 -56.47
C ARG A 6 44.12 10.91 -55.55
N THR A 7 45.10 11.65 -56.09
CA THR A 7 45.95 12.53 -55.29
C THR A 7 45.20 13.74 -54.73
N LEU A 8 44.20 14.25 -55.45
CA LEU A 8 43.37 15.34 -54.97
C LEU A 8 42.43 14.88 -53.84
N LEU A 9 41.85 13.68 -53.95
CA LEU A 9 41.04 13.06 -52.89
C LEU A 9 41.83 12.77 -51.61
N VAL A 10 43.07 12.29 -51.73
CA VAL A 10 43.92 12.05 -50.54
C VAL A 10 44.26 13.37 -49.85
N LEU A 11 44.55 14.43 -50.61
CA LEU A 11 44.85 15.75 -50.04
C LEU A 11 43.62 16.36 -49.34
N THR A 12 42.43 16.31 -49.96
CA THR A 12 41.21 16.83 -49.34
C THR A 12 40.82 16.03 -48.10
N LEU A 13 41.00 14.70 -48.12
CA LEU A 13 40.79 13.85 -46.94
C LEU A 13 41.77 14.19 -45.82
N ALA A 14 43.06 14.38 -46.12
CA ALA A 14 44.06 14.74 -45.13
C ALA A 14 43.77 16.11 -44.48
N VAL A 15 43.33 17.10 -45.26
CA VAL A 15 42.91 18.42 -44.75
C VAL A 15 41.66 18.29 -43.88
N ALA A 16 40.65 17.51 -44.29
CA ALA A 16 39.45 17.29 -43.50
C ALA A 16 39.75 16.62 -42.14
N VAL A 17 40.66 15.62 -42.13
CA VAL A 17 41.11 14.96 -40.90
C VAL A 17 41.87 15.93 -39.99
N ALA A 18 42.75 16.77 -40.55
CA ALA A 18 43.47 17.78 -39.79
C ALA A 18 42.53 18.80 -39.13
N ILE A 19 41.52 19.28 -39.87
CA ILE A 19 40.50 20.20 -39.33
C ILE A 19 39.71 19.53 -38.20
N ALA A 20 39.26 18.28 -38.39
CA ALA A 20 38.52 17.54 -37.38
C ALA A 20 39.34 17.34 -36.08
N LEU A 21 40.64 17.05 -36.21
CA LEU A 21 41.56 16.92 -35.07
C LEU A 21 41.72 18.25 -34.31
N VAL A 22 41.93 19.36 -35.03
CA VAL A 22 42.05 20.69 -34.40
C VAL A 22 40.76 21.07 -33.67
N MET A 23 39.59 20.82 -34.28
CA MET A 23 38.29 21.07 -33.64
C MET A 23 38.12 20.23 -32.36
N LYS A 24 38.51 18.94 -32.39
CA LYS A 24 38.45 18.10 -31.18
C LYS A 24 39.41 18.56 -30.09
N LEU A 25 40.62 18.98 -30.43
CA LEU A 25 41.58 19.52 -29.47
C LEU A 25 41.07 20.82 -28.84
N TYR A 26 40.48 21.70 -29.66
CA TYR A 26 39.86 22.93 -29.17
C TYR A 26 38.69 22.65 -28.22
N GLN A 27 37.78 21.75 -28.61
CA GLN A 27 36.67 21.32 -27.75
C GLN A 27 37.15 20.70 -26.44
N SER A 28 38.21 19.89 -26.49
CA SER A 28 38.82 19.27 -25.30
C SER A 28 39.38 20.33 -24.35
N ARG A 29 40.06 21.36 -24.86
CA ARG A 29 40.56 22.47 -24.03
C ARG A 29 39.42 23.26 -23.39
N VAL A 30 38.38 23.59 -24.15
CA VAL A 30 37.19 24.29 -23.63
C VAL A 30 36.49 23.44 -22.55
N GLN A 31 36.43 22.12 -22.72
CA GLN A 31 35.87 21.22 -21.70
C GLN A 31 36.74 21.18 -20.44
N GLN A 32 38.07 21.17 -20.57
CA GLN A 32 39.00 21.22 -19.44
C GLN A 32 38.84 22.52 -18.64
N GLU A 33 38.77 23.67 -19.31
CA GLU A 33 38.53 24.96 -18.65
C GLU A 33 37.19 24.99 -17.92
N ARG A 34 36.12 24.46 -18.53
CA ARG A 34 34.80 24.34 -17.87
C ARG A 34 34.85 23.44 -16.65
N LEU A 35 35.60 22.33 -16.70
CA LEU A 35 35.76 21.43 -15.55
C LEU A 35 36.53 22.11 -14.42
N LEU A 36 37.63 22.82 -14.72
CA LEU A 36 38.39 23.56 -13.72
C LEU A 36 37.55 24.67 -13.08
N ALA A 37 36.77 25.41 -13.88
CA ALA A 37 35.85 26.43 -13.36
C ALA A 37 34.79 25.84 -12.42
N ARG A 38 34.19 24.68 -12.79
CA ARG A 38 33.24 23.97 -11.91
C ARG A 38 33.90 23.45 -10.63
N GLN A 39 35.13 22.95 -10.72
CA GLN A 39 35.88 22.51 -9.53
C GLN A 39 36.16 23.67 -8.58
N ALA A 40 36.54 24.85 -9.10
CA ALA A 40 36.72 26.05 -8.29
C ALA A 40 35.41 26.50 -7.61
N GLN A 41 34.29 26.46 -8.32
CA GLN A 41 32.97 26.74 -7.75
C GLN A 41 32.57 25.75 -6.64
N LEU A 42 32.85 24.45 -6.83
CA LEU A 42 32.58 23.45 -5.79
C LEU A 42 33.49 23.64 -4.56
N GLN A 43 34.74 24.05 -4.76
CA GLN A 43 35.64 24.36 -3.66
C GLN A 43 35.19 25.61 -2.88
N SER A 44 34.76 26.66 -3.57
CA SER A 44 34.23 27.86 -2.91
C SER A 44 32.94 27.57 -2.13
N LEU A 45 32.01 26.81 -2.73
CA LEU A 45 30.79 26.36 -2.05
C LEU A 45 31.09 25.49 -0.83
N ARG A 46 32.10 24.59 -0.92
CA ARG A 46 32.54 23.80 0.25
C ARG A 46 33.15 24.68 1.34
N ALA A 47 33.98 25.65 0.99
CA ALA A 47 34.57 26.57 1.96
C ALA A 47 33.50 27.43 2.64
N GLU A 48 32.51 27.90 1.88
CA GLU A 48 31.36 28.65 2.39
C GLU A 48 30.48 27.78 3.31
N LEU A 49 30.15 26.55 2.90
CA LEU A 49 29.43 25.60 3.75
C LEU A 49 30.20 25.24 5.02
N GLN A 50 31.53 25.11 4.96
CA GLN A 50 32.38 24.87 6.13
C GLN A 50 32.43 26.08 7.06
N ALA A 51 32.45 27.31 6.53
CA ALA A 51 32.37 28.53 7.32
C ALA A 51 31.01 28.68 8.00
N VAL A 52 29.92 28.37 7.30
CA VAL A 52 28.54 28.45 7.80
C VAL A 52 28.26 27.35 8.84
N SER A 53 28.65 26.10 8.57
CA SER A 53 28.55 24.97 9.51
C SER A 53 29.53 25.06 10.71
N GLY A 54 30.58 25.86 10.58
CA GLY A 54 31.55 26.16 11.63
C GLY A 54 31.00 27.10 12.71
N SER A 55 29.94 27.88 12.42
CA SER A 55 29.33 28.75 13.42
C SER A 55 28.73 27.93 14.56
N SER A 56 29.13 28.24 15.80
CA SER A 56 28.59 27.58 17.00
C SER A 56 27.08 27.75 17.10
N GLU A 57 26.56 28.90 16.63
CA GLU A 57 25.14 29.23 16.60
C GLU A 57 24.34 28.29 15.69
N MET A 58 24.82 27.97 14.47
CA MET A 58 24.11 27.04 13.57
C MET A 58 24.12 25.61 14.13
N ARG A 59 25.24 25.17 14.72
CA ARG A 59 25.33 23.85 15.37
C ARG A 59 24.39 23.76 16.57
N GLN A 60 24.30 24.81 17.36
CA GLN A 60 23.35 24.90 18.48
C GLN A 60 21.90 24.90 17.96
N ALA A 61 21.58 25.69 16.93
CA ALA A 61 20.25 25.71 16.32
C ALA A 61 19.85 24.33 15.75
N MET A 62 20.78 23.61 15.12
CA MET A 62 20.54 22.24 14.65
C MET A 62 20.32 21.26 15.81
N ALA A 63 21.11 21.36 16.88
CA ALA A 63 20.95 20.53 18.07
C ALA A 63 19.60 20.81 18.75
N ASP A 64 19.21 22.08 18.87
CA ASP A 64 17.93 22.51 19.42
C ASP A 64 16.77 22.00 18.54
N GLN A 65 16.89 22.09 17.22
CA GLN A 65 15.90 21.57 16.28
C GLN A 65 15.76 20.05 16.38
N GLN A 66 16.87 19.31 16.50
CA GLN A 66 16.86 17.87 16.73
C GLN A 66 16.22 17.52 18.07
N ALA A 67 16.54 18.23 19.14
CA ALA A 67 15.95 18.05 20.46
C ALA A 67 14.43 18.33 20.43
N MET A 68 14.00 19.37 19.70
CA MET A 68 12.58 19.65 19.48
C MET A 68 11.87 18.50 18.74
N TYR A 69 12.46 17.96 17.67
CA TYR A 69 11.89 16.82 16.96
C TYR A 69 11.83 15.55 17.82
N GLN A 70 12.87 15.29 18.61
CA GLN A 70 12.88 14.15 19.53
C GLN A 70 11.81 14.29 20.61
N ARG A 71 11.63 15.50 21.15
CA ARG A 71 10.57 15.80 22.13
C ARG A 71 9.18 15.64 21.52
N ALA A 72 8.94 16.24 20.35
CA ALA A 72 7.66 16.11 19.65
C ALA A 72 7.35 14.64 19.30
N ARG A 73 8.36 13.86 18.92
CA ARG A 73 8.22 12.41 18.71
C ARG A 73 7.84 11.70 20.00
N GLN A 74 8.51 12.00 21.11
CA GLN A 74 8.20 11.37 22.40
C GLN A 74 6.78 11.73 22.87
N ASP A 75 6.41 13.01 22.79
CA ASP A 75 5.06 13.48 23.15
C ASP A 75 3.99 12.79 22.29
N ALA A 76 4.25 12.58 21.00
CA ALA A 76 3.36 11.85 20.10
C ALA A 76 3.25 10.36 20.48
N LEU A 77 4.36 9.71 20.84
CA LEU A 77 4.37 8.32 21.31
C LEU A 77 3.62 8.16 22.63
N ASP A 78 3.82 9.07 23.58
CA ASP A 78 3.13 9.07 24.87
C ASP A 78 1.63 9.29 24.69
N HIS A 79 1.24 10.26 23.85
CA HIS A 79 -0.16 10.50 23.52
C HIS A 79 -0.80 9.28 22.85
N PHE A 80 -0.06 8.64 21.93
CA PHE A 80 -0.52 7.43 21.29
C PHE A 80 -0.69 6.27 22.27
N ALA A 81 0.23 6.08 23.22
CA ALA A 81 0.10 5.06 24.26
C ALA A 81 -1.17 5.27 25.12
N ILE A 82 -1.51 6.53 25.43
CA ILE A 82 -2.76 6.89 26.12
C ILE A 82 -3.98 6.53 25.27
N LEU A 83 -3.98 6.88 23.97
CA LEU A 83 -5.05 6.53 23.04
C LEU A 83 -5.21 5.03 22.93
N GLN A 84 -4.12 4.30 22.75
CA GLN A 84 -4.13 2.85 22.67
C GLN A 84 -4.66 2.22 23.97
N ALA A 85 -4.20 2.69 25.14
CA ALA A 85 -4.70 2.19 26.43
C ALA A 85 -6.21 2.43 26.59
N ARG A 86 -6.70 3.63 26.23
CA ARG A 86 -8.13 3.99 26.29
C ARG A 86 -8.97 3.21 25.28
N ASP A 87 -8.46 3.06 24.07
CA ASP A 87 -9.19 2.54 22.92
C ASP A 87 -8.98 1.01 22.72
N SER A 88 -8.09 0.40 23.51
CA SER A 88 -7.86 -1.05 23.56
C SER A 88 -8.99 -1.84 24.23
N LYS A 89 -9.96 -1.20 24.86
CA LYS A 89 -11.07 -1.91 25.52
C LYS A 89 -12.34 -1.79 24.70
N ILE A 90 -13.05 -2.90 24.58
CA ILE A 90 -14.41 -2.94 24.06
C ILE A 90 -15.37 -3.10 25.25
N GLU A 91 -16.34 -2.19 25.36
CA GLU A 91 -17.32 -2.21 26.43
C GLU A 91 -18.42 -3.21 26.10
N ASP A 92 -18.85 -3.96 27.10
CA ASP A 92 -20.06 -4.80 26.98
C ASP A 92 -21.29 -3.90 26.96
N ARG A 93 -22.08 -4.00 25.89
CA ARG A 93 -23.28 -3.19 25.66
C ARG A 93 -24.57 -3.93 25.97
N GLY A 94 -24.45 -5.12 26.57
CA GLY A 94 -25.58 -5.95 26.95
C GLY A 94 -25.80 -7.13 25.98
N PRO A 95 -26.76 -8.00 26.33
CA PRO A 95 -27.04 -9.22 25.59
C PRO A 95 -27.48 -8.91 24.17
N GLY A 96 -27.07 -9.75 23.22
CA GLY A 96 -27.44 -9.60 21.82
C GLY A 96 -26.80 -8.41 21.10
N VAL A 97 -25.91 -7.61 21.69
CA VAL A 97 -25.24 -6.50 20.98
C VAL A 97 -23.87 -6.95 20.46
N VAL A 98 -23.67 -6.82 19.15
CA VAL A 98 -22.34 -6.97 18.55
C VAL A 98 -21.65 -5.62 18.63
N SER A 99 -20.46 -5.59 19.21
CA SER A 99 -19.69 -4.35 19.33
C SER A 99 -18.40 -4.45 18.52
N LEU A 100 -18.00 -3.32 17.94
CA LEU A 100 -16.82 -3.17 17.11
C LEU A 100 -16.07 -1.90 17.52
N ARG A 101 -14.75 -1.99 17.65
CA ARG A 101 -13.91 -0.81 17.89
C ARG A 101 -12.62 -0.91 17.09
N ASN A 102 -12.25 0.18 16.40
CA ASN A 102 -10.95 0.27 15.75
C ASN A 102 -9.86 0.45 16.83
N VAL A 103 -8.80 -0.33 16.73
CA VAL A 103 -7.64 -0.26 17.63
C VAL A 103 -6.60 0.64 16.95
N PRO A 104 -6.25 1.79 17.56
CA PRO A 104 -5.17 2.62 17.04
C PRO A 104 -3.87 1.83 17.01
N GLU A 105 -3.19 1.84 15.86
CA GLU A 105 -1.88 1.24 15.67
C GLU A 105 -0.94 2.27 15.01
N ILE A 106 0.30 2.35 15.52
CA ILE A 106 1.38 3.04 14.81
C ILE A 106 1.99 2.01 13.88
N THR A 107 1.84 2.22 12.58
CA THR A 107 2.60 1.48 11.59
C THR A 107 4.01 2.06 11.52
N GLY A 108 5.05 1.22 11.64
CA GLY A 108 6.42 1.65 11.45
C GLY A 108 6.69 2.17 10.04
N LEU A 109 7.70 3.04 9.89
CA LEU A 109 8.19 3.43 8.57
C LEU A 109 8.70 2.18 7.82
N GLY A 110 8.01 1.79 6.75
CA GLY A 110 8.33 0.60 5.95
C GLY A 110 7.57 -0.67 6.35
N GLU A 111 6.80 -0.65 7.44
CA GLU A 111 5.81 -1.67 7.73
C GLU A 111 4.52 -1.30 6.97
N GLY A 112 3.89 -2.22 6.25
CA GLY A 112 2.69 -1.87 5.51
C GLY A 112 1.49 -1.61 6.42
N ASN A 113 0.45 -0.99 5.85
CA ASN A 113 -0.71 -0.51 6.57
C ASN A 113 -1.40 -1.65 7.32
N ARG A 114 -1.41 -1.55 8.65
CA ARG A 114 -2.11 -2.45 9.55
C ARG A 114 -3.35 -1.77 10.12
N THR A 115 -4.46 -2.49 10.17
CA THR A 115 -5.72 -2.03 10.78
C THR A 115 -6.26 -3.17 11.62
N SER A 116 -6.43 -2.91 12.92
CA SER A 116 -6.97 -3.90 13.86
C SER A 116 -8.31 -3.44 14.40
N PHE A 117 -9.22 -4.40 14.55
CA PHE A 117 -10.53 -4.19 15.15
C PHE A 117 -10.69 -5.12 16.34
N ARG A 118 -11.17 -4.59 17.47
CA ARG A 118 -11.74 -5.41 18.54
C ARG A 118 -13.21 -5.64 18.25
N VAL A 119 -13.60 -6.89 18.28
CA VAL A 119 -14.97 -7.34 18.02
C VAL A 119 -15.46 -8.10 19.23
N ARG A 120 -16.63 -7.76 19.75
CA ARG A 120 -17.31 -8.54 20.79
C ARG A 120 -18.57 -9.15 20.19
N ILE A 121 -18.61 -10.48 20.17
CA ILE A 121 -19.74 -11.27 19.69
C ILE A 121 -20.52 -11.79 20.91
N PRO A 122 -21.83 -11.50 21.03
CA PRO A 122 -22.60 -11.94 22.17
C PRO A 122 -22.92 -13.44 22.07
N ALA A 123 -23.19 -14.08 23.21
CA ALA A 123 -23.34 -15.54 23.29
C ALA A 123 -24.57 -16.10 22.54
N ASP A 124 -25.57 -15.25 22.32
CA ASP A 124 -26.88 -15.58 21.75
C ASP A 124 -26.99 -15.24 20.26
N ARG A 125 -25.90 -14.79 19.61
CA ARG A 125 -25.90 -14.47 18.17
C ARG A 125 -24.76 -15.17 17.45
N GLN A 126 -25.09 -15.65 16.26
CA GLN A 126 -24.09 -16.11 15.31
C GLN A 126 -23.76 -14.98 14.34
N VAL A 127 -22.48 -14.64 14.26
CA VAL A 127 -21.97 -13.59 13.38
C VAL A 127 -20.89 -14.20 12.50
N TRP A 128 -20.88 -13.82 11.24
CA TRP A 128 -19.96 -14.30 10.23
C TRP A 128 -19.06 -13.14 9.79
N LEU A 129 -17.76 -13.39 9.72
CA LEU A 129 -16.84 -12.55 8.97
C LEU A 129 -16.89 -12.99 7.52
N LYS A 130 -17.17 -12.06 6.61
CA LYS A 130 -17.32 -12.33 5.17
C LYS A 130 -16.36 -11.50 4.35
N TYR A 131 -15.86 -12.10 3.28
CA TYR A 131 -14.92 -11.51 2.34
C TYR A 131 -15.43 -11.69 0.91
N VAL A 132 -15.19 -10.72 0.04
CA VAL A 132 -15.30 -10.89 -1.42
C VAL A 132 -14.30 -10.00 -2.14
N ALA A 133 -13.64 -10.53 -3.16
CA ALA A 133 -12.88 -9.76 -4.15
C ALA A 133 -13.68 -9.67 -5.46
N ALA A 134 -14.25 -8.51 -5.74
CA ALA A 134 -15.10 -8.27 -6.91
C ALA A 134 -14.96 -6.81 -7.41
N PRO A 135 -15.39 -6.48 -8.64
CA PRO A 135 -15.51 -5.10 -9.08
C PRO A 135 -16.42 -4.30 -8.15
N ASP A 136 -16.05 -3.05 -7.85
CA ASP A 136 -16.84 -2.24 -6.91
C ASP A 136 -18.24 -1.92 -7.45
N PRO A 137 -19.32 -2.25 -6.71
CA PRO A 137 -20.65 -1.77 -7.07
C PRO A 137 -20.77 -0.27 -6.73
N PRO A 138 -21.56 0.50 -7.48
CA PRO A 138 -21.80 1.92 -7.21
C PRO A 138 -22.48 2.19 -5.84
N SER A 139 -23.16 1.18 -5.29
CA SER A 139 -23.77 1.21 -3.95
C SER A 139 -23.56 -0.15 -3.25
N ALA A 140 -22.52 -0.26 -2.43
CA ALA A 140 -22.22 -1.47 -1.66
C ALA A 140 -22.95 -1.47 -0.32
N THR A 141 -24.23 -1.86 -0.30
CA THR A 141 -24.89 -2.32 0.95
C THR A 141 -24.37 -3.70 1.33
N THR A 142 -24.51 -4.12 2.58
CA THR A 142 -24.09 -5.48 3.00
C THR A 142 -24.88 -6.57 2.30
N GLU A 143 -26.17 -6.35 2.03
CA GLU A 143 -27.00 -7.25 1.21
C GLU A 143 -26.42 -7.40 -0.20
N ARG A 144 -26.04 -6.29 -0.85
CA ARG A 144 -25.40 -6.35 -2.17
C ARG A 144 -24.03 -7.03 -2.12
N LEU A 145 -23.29 -6.91 -1.01
CA LEU A 145 -22.03 -7.64 -0.82
C LEU A 145 -22.25 -9.15 -0.68
N ASP A 146 -23.31 -9.57 0.01
CA ASP A 146 -23.68 -10.99 0.11
C ASP A 146 -24.07 -11.55 -1.26
N GLU A 147 -24.87 -10.81 -2.05
CA GLU A 147 -25.18 -11.17 -3.45
C GLU A 147 -23.92 -11.27 -4.30
N LEU A 148 -23.03 -10.27 -4.24
CA LEU A 148 -21.76 -10.27 -4.98
C LEU A 148 -20.85 -11.43 -4.59
N ALA A 149 -20.82 -11.79 -3.31
CA ALA A 149 -20.05 -12.94 -2.83
C ALA A 149 -20.59 -14.23 -3.43
N ILE A 150 -21.91 -14.40 -3.51
CA ILE A 150 -22.55 -15.57 -4.13
C ILE A 150 -22.32 -15.57 -5.65
N GLU A 151 -22.52 -14.43 -6.32
CA GLU A 151 -22.26 -14.25 -7.76
C GLU A 151 -20.80 -14.61 -8.10
N SER A 152 -19.86 -14.29 -7.21
CA SER A 152 -18.43 -14.60 -7.40
C SER A 152 -18.08 -16.09 -7.30
N LEU A 153 -18.97 -16.93 -6.75
CA LEU A 153 -18.81 -18.39 -6.77
C LEU A 153 -19.15 -19.00 -8.12
N GLN A 154 -19.96 -18.30 -8.93
CA GLN A 154 -20.30 -18.79 -10.25
C GLN A 154 -19.07 -18.66 -11.16
N PRO A 155 -18.74 -19.70 -11.95
CA PRO A 155 -17.68 -19.60 -12.94
C PRO A 155 -18.04 -18.47 -13.90
N GLN A 156 -17.33 -17.35 -13.78
CA GLN A 156 -17.44 -16.25 -14.72
C GLN A 156 -17.12 -16.83 -16.10
N PRO A 157 -18.01 -16.70 -17.11
CA PRO A 157 -17.66 -17.11 -18.45
C PRO A 157 -16.38 -16.35 -18.80
N MET A 158 -15.33 -17.08 -19.16
CA MET A 158 -14.16 -16.51 -19.81
C MET A 158 -14.64 -15.95 -21.15
N GLU A 159 -15.25 -14.76 -21.16
CA GLU A 159 -15.51 -14.03 -22.39
C GLU A 159 -14.16 -13.50 -22.89
N SER A 160 -13.47 -14.43 -23.55
CA SER A 160 -12.32 -14.25 -24.40
C SER A 160 -12.71 -13.46 -25.66
N SER A 161 -13.06 -12.19 -25.50
CA SER A 161 -13.30 -11.29 -26.64
C SER A 161 -12.68 -9.90 -26.47
N SER A 162 -12.08 -9.59 -25.32
CA SER A 162 -11.37 -8.31 -25.11
C SER A 162 -10.13 -8.41 -24.21
N GLY A 163 -9.34 -9.50 -24.28
CA GLY A 163 -8.03 -9.54 -23.59
C GLY A 163 -8.07 -9.22 -22.09
N GLY A 164 -9.19 -9.51 -21.42
CA GLY A 164 -9.39 -9.20 -20.01
C GLY A 164 -8.44 -10.02 -19.15
N GLU A 165 -7.43 -9.36 -18.59
CA GLU A 165 -6.54 -9.98 -17.60
C GLU A 165 -7.34 -10.57 -16.44
N PRO A 166 -6.88 -11.68 -15.83
CA PRO A 166 -7.47 -12.21 -14.60
C PRO A 166 -7.57 -11.09 -13.55
N SER A 167 -8.47 -11.25 -12.58
CA SER A 167 -8.80 -10.23 -11.55
C SER A 167 -7.61 -9.69 -10.73
N GLY A 168 -6.39 -10.20 -10.96
CA GLY A 168 -5.14 -9.83 -10.30
C GLY A 168 -4.99 -10.45 -8.92
N PHE A 169 -6.08 -10.91 -8.30
CA PHE A 169 -6.09 -11.54 -6.98
C PHE A 169 -5.71 -13.02 -7.03
N GLN A 170 -4.85 -13.43 -6.11
CA GLN A 170 -4.50 -14.83 -5.88
C GLN A 170 -5.68 -15.67 -5.38
N HIS A 171 -6.55 -15.07 -4.56
CA HIS A 171 -7.75 -15.71 -4.02
C HIS A 171 -8.99 -14.91 -4.43
N PRO A 172 -9.46 -15.05 -5.69
CA PRO A 172 -10.70 -14.44 -6.13
C PRO A 172 -11.90 -15.17 -5.52
N GLY A 173 -13.01 -14.44 -5.33
CA GLY A 173 -14.27 -15.01 -4.84
C GLY A 173 -14.65 -14.60 -3.42
N GLY A 174 -15.73 -15.20 -2.93
CA GLY A 174 -16.31 -14.94 -1.62
C GLY A 174 -15.94 -16.01 -0.60
N TYR A 175 -15.66 -15.61 0.65
CA TYR A 175 -15.37 -16.53 1.77
C TYR A 175 -16.12 -16.11 3.03
N ALA A 176 -16.40 -17.07 3.90
CA ALA A 176 -17.00 -16.79 5.21
C ALA A 176 -16.35 -17.59 6.35
N PHE A 177 -16.38 -17.02 7.54
CA PHE A 177 -15.89 -17.62 8.77
C PHE A 177 -16.86 -17.31 9.92
N PRO A 178 -17.42 -18.32 10.62
CA PRO A 178 -18.26 -18.08 11.78
C PRO A 178 -17.39 -17.57 12.92
N LEU A 179 -17.75 -16.42 13.48
CA LEU A 179 -17.02 -15.83 14.59
C LEU A 179 -17.43 -16.50 15.91
N PRO A 180 -16.47 -16.98 16.72
CA PRO A 180 -16.76 -17.46 18.05
C PRO A 180 -17.31 -16.33 18.93
N THR A 181 -18.09 -16.71 19.93
CA THR A 181 -18.63 -15.76 20.92
C THR A 181 -17.49 -15.19 21.78
N GLY A 182 -17.70 -14.03 22.40
CA GLY A 182 -16.69 -13.34 23.23
C GLY A 182 -15.95 -12.22 22.51
N GLU A 183 -14.81 -11.82 23.07
CA GLU A 183 -13.97 -10.73 22.55
C GLU A 183 -12.82 -11.26 21.71
N HIS A 184 -12.63 -10.66 20.54
CA HIS A 184 -11.64 -11.08 19.55
C HIS A 184 -10.96 -9.88 18.90
N VAL A 185 -9.78 -10.13 18.32
CA VAL A 185 -9.05 -9.14 17.53
C VAL A 185 -9.02 -9.60 16.07
N LEU A 186 -9.53 -8.76 15.17
CA LEU A 186 -9.43 -8.93 13.73
C LEU A 186 -8.39 -7.96 13.20
N THR A 187 -7.32 -8.47 12.61
CA THR A 187 -6.25 -7.65 12.02
C THR A 187 -6.24 -7.82 10.51
N VAL A 188 -6.20 -6.70 9.80
CA VAL A 188 -5.92 -6.66 8.36
C VAL A 188 -4.60 -5.95 8.17
N THR A 189 -3.63 -6.66 7.58
CA THR A 189 -2.33 -6.08 7.20
C THR A 189 -2.28 -5.96 5.69
N SER A 190 -1.70 -4.89 5.18
CA SER A 190 -1.58 -4.65 3.75
C SER A 190 -0.27 -3.98 3.41
N ASN A 191 0.51 -4.61 2.55
CA ASN A 191 1.84 -4.18 2.17
C ASN A 191 1.88 -3.92 0.67
N ARG A 192 2.61 -2.88 0.28
CA ARG A 192 3.00 -2.65 -1.10
C ARG A 192 4.43 -3.15 -1.26
N VAL A 193 4.62 -4.11 -2.16
CA VAL A 193 5.93 -4.65 -2.53
C VAL A 193 6.20 -4.24 -3.98
N GLU A 194 7.28 -3.51 -4.20
CA GLU A 194 7.77 -3.24 -5.55
C GLU A 194 8.47 -4.51 -6.05
N SER A 195 8.05 -5.03 -7.20
CA SER A 195 8.70 -6.18 -7.83
C SER A 195 9.98 -5.72 -8.53
N ASP A 196 11.04 -6.51 -8.44
CA ASP A 196 12.30 -6.28 -9.18
C ASP A 196 12.10 -6.44 -10.70
N ASP A 197 11.06 -7.16 -11.11
CA ASP A 197 10.68 -7.38 -12.51
C ASP A 197 9.74 -6.26 -13.01
N GLU A 198 10.21 -5.49 -14.00
CA GLU A 198 9.44 -4.63 -14.94
C GLU A 198 8.37 -3.69 -14.35
N GLY A 199 8.60 -3.10 -13.17
CA GLY A 199 7.71 -2.05 -12.64
C GLY A 199 6.34 -2.55 -12.19
N GLU A 200 6.16 -3.85 -12.02
CA GLU A 200 4.97 -4.42 -11.39
C GLU A 200 4.95 -4.09 -9.90
N THR A 201 3.79 -3.67 -9.40
CA THR A 201 3.53 -3.53 -7.97
C THR A 201 2.69 -4.72 -7.49
N VAL A 202 3.18 -5.43 -6.48
CA VAL A 202 2.42 -6.48 -5.80
C VAL A 202 1.87 -5.91 -4.50
N HIS A 203 0.55 -5.95 -4.36
CA HIS A 203 -0.11 -5.59 -3.11
C HIS A 203 -0.46 -6.85 -2.34
N GLU A 204 0.23 -7.10 -1.24
CA GLU A 204 -0.05 -8.21 -0.36
C GLU A 204 -1.03 -7.77 0.73
N PHE A 205 -1.99 -8.61 1.07
CA PHE A 205 -2.83 -8.39 2.23
C PHE A 205 -3.10 -9.68 2.98
N ARG A 206 -3.24 -9.54 4.29
CA ARG A 206 -3.45 -10.63 5.24
C ARG A 206 -4.60 -10.29 6.17
N ILE A 207 -5.52 -11.23 6.36
CA ILE A 207 -6.63 -11.15 7.31
C ILE A 207 -6.37 -12.19 8.41
N GLN A 208 -6.31 -11.73 9.65
CA GLN A 208 -6.04 -12.54 10.83
C GLN A 208 -7.12 -12.35 11.87
N PHE A 209 -7.51 -13.44 12.54
CA PHE A 209 -8.44 -13.42 13.65
C PHE A 209 -7.76 -14.07 14.87
N GLY A 210 -7.45 -13.25 15.87
CA GLY A 210 -6.48 -13.62 16.90
C GLY A 210 -5.13 -13.97 16.27
N ASP A 211 -4.61 -15.15 16.61
CA ASP A 211 -3.36 -15.67 16.05
C ASP A 211 -3.56 -16.46 14.73
N GLN A 212 -4.81 -16.68 14.33
CA GLN A 212 -5.14 -17.48 13.16
C GLN A 212 -5.14 -16.63 11.89
N VAL A 213 -4.41 -17.08 10.86
CA VAL A 213 -4.44 -16.46 9.53
C VAL A 213 -5.63 -17.03 8.75
N LEU A 214 -6.62 -16.19 8.48
CA LEU A 214 -7.78 -16.58 7.68
C LEU A 214 -7.46 -16.49 6.18
N LEU A 215 -6.83 -15.39 5.76
CA LEU A 215 -6.47 -15.15 4.36
C LEU A 215 -5.09 -14.53 4.28
N GLN A 216 -4.28 -15.02 3.35
CA GLN A 216 -3.12 -14.31 2.84
C GLN A 216 -3.24 -14.32 1.32
N SER A 217 -3.31 -13.14 0.72
CA SER A 217 -3.57 -12.99 -0.71
C SER A 217 -2.75 -11.83 -1.26
N SER A 218 -2.50 -11.84 -2.56
CA SER A 218 -1.83 -10.77 -3.27
C SER A 218 -2.65 -10.31 -4.46
N HIS A 219 -2.56 -9.02 -4.79
CA HIS A 219 -3.06 -8.44 -6.02
C HIS A 219 -1.89 -7.87 -6.84
N ARG A 220 -1.67 -8.41 -8.03
CA ARG A 220 -0.65 -7.89 -8.96
C ARG A 220 -1.24 -6.79 -9.83
N SER A 221 -0.52 -5.68 -9.97
CA SER A 221 -0.90 -4.57 -10.85
C SER A 221 0.33 -4.03 -11.57
N SER A 222 0.20 -3.85 -12.88
CA SER A 222 1.20 -3.18 -13.73
C SER A 222 1.24 -1.66 -13.55
N ASP A 223 0.25 -1.09 -12.87
CA ASP A 223 0.15 0.35 -12.62
C ASP A 223 0.62 0.68 -11.20
N THR A 224 1.14 1.91 -11.03
CA THR A 224 1.34 2.59 -9.73
C THR A 224 -0.02 2.87 -9.09
N SER A 225 -0.68 1.80 -8.68
CA SER A 225 -2.02 1.79 -8.12
C SER A 225 -2.00 2.42 -6.74
N SER A 226 -2.86 3.41 -6.51
CA SER A 226 -3.09 3.89 -5.16
C SER A 226 -3.90 2.85 -4.39
N PHE A 227 -3.31 2.39 -3.29
CA PHE A 227 -3.91 1.45 -2.36
C PHE A 227 -4.50 2.23 -1.20
N GLY A 228 -5.81 2.05 -0.95
CA GLY A 228 -6.51 2.69 0.15
C GLY A 228 -7.25 1.65 0.97
N THR A 229 -6.90 1.58 2.26
CA THR A 229 -7.71 0.88 3.26
C THR A 229 -8.65 1.88 3.89
N VAL A 230 -9.95 1.78 3.61
CA VAL A 230 -10.95 2.58 4.31
C VAL A 230 -11.54 1.74 5.42
N ALA A 231 -11.01 1.90 6.63
CA ALA A 231 -11.66 1.43 7.84
C ALA A 231 -12.90 2.30 8.10
N LEU A 232 -14.08 1.70 8.05
CA LEU A 232 -15.32 2.40 8.34
C LEU A 232 -15.57 2.31 9.85
N GLY A 233 -14.79 3.06 10.63
CA GLY A 233 -14.88 3.08 12.08
C GLY A 233 -14.37 4.40 12.65
N SER A 234 -15.24 5.08 13.40
CA SER A 234 -14.86 6.28 14.17
C SER A 234 -13.92 5.92 15.32
N SER A 235 -13.34 6.92 15.99
CA SER A 235 -12.66 6.74 17.29
C SER A 235 -13.55 6.16 18.40
N ARG A 236 -14.85 5.98 18.14
CA ARG A 236 -15.85 5.44 19.05
C ARG A 236 -16.26 4.02 18.66
N GLN A 237 -16.56 3.23 19.67
CA GLN A 237 -17.16 1.91 19.53
C GLN A 237 -18.49 1.99 18.76
N SER A 238 -18.67 1.08 17.80
CA SER A 238 -19.89 0.91 17.02
C SER A 238 -20.65 -0.32 17.51
N ASP A 239 -21.94 -0.16 17.75
CA ASP A 239 -22.78 -1.16 18.40
C ASP A 239 -23.96 -1.54 17.49
N TYR A 240 -24.13 -2.83 17.27
CA TYR A 240 -25.11 -3.39 16.34
C TYR A 240 -26.12 -4.24 17.10
N GLN A 241 -27.34 -3.73 17.16
CA GLN A 241 -28.50 -4.43 17.71
C GLN A 241 -28.89 -5.64 16.84
N PRO A 242 -29.61 -6.64 17.39
CA PRO A 242 -30.17 -7.73 16.60
C PRO A 242 -31.00 -7.23 15.41
N GLY A 243 -30.83 -7.85 14.24
CA GLY A 243 -31.57 -7.49 13.03
C GLY A 243 -31.10 -6.22 12.33
N LYS A 244 -30.09 -5.51 12.88
CA LYS A 244 -29.38 -4.46 12.15
C LYS A 244 -28.17 -5.08 11.47
N THR A 245 -28.09 -4.93 10.15
CA THR A 245 -26.95 -5.42 9.39
C THR A 245 -25.66 -4.76 9.89
N PRO A 246 -24.66 -5.55 10.32
CA PRO A 246 -23.38 -4.99 10.71
C PRO A 246 -22.74 -4.22 9.56
N HIS A 247 -21.93 -3.20 9.86
CA HIS A 247 -21.31 -2.41 8.80
C HIS A 247 -20.18 -3.18 8.10
N ARG A 248 -19.92 -2.74 6.86
CA ARG A 248 -18.67 -3.04 6.16
C ARG A 248 -17.50 -2.60 7.02
N LEU A 249 -16.59 -3.52 7.35
CA LEU A 249 -15.44 -3.23 8.20
C LEU A 249 -14.38 -2.47 7.41
N LEU A 250 -14.09 -2.98 6.23
CA LEU A 250 -12.93 -2.59 5.48
C LEU A 250 -13.17 -2.74 3.98
N ARG A 251 -12.58 -1.81 3.24
CA ARG A 251 -12.55 -1.84 1.78
C ARG A 251 -11.15 -1.54 1.31
N LEU A 252 -10.59 -2.49 0.56
CA LEU A 252 -9.32 -2.36 -0.13
C LEU A 252 -9.59 -1.96 -1.57
N ARG A 253 -9.30 -0.71 -1.90
CA ARG A 253 -9.41 -0.21 -3.27
C ARG A 253 -8.07 -0.33 -3.98
N PHE A 254 -8.08 -0.93 -5.16
CA PHE A 254 -6.93 -1.00 -6.06
C PHE A 254 -7.27 -0.22 -7.33
N ASN A 255 -6.82 1.03 -7.45
CA ASN A 255 -7.13 1.84 -8.64
C ASN A 255 -6.46 1.26 -9.90
N ARG A 256 -7.24 1.05 -10.97
CA ARG A 256 -6.75 0.86 -12.34
C ARG A 256 -6.78 2.19 -13.09
N SER A 257 -5.83 2.43 -13.98
CA SER A 257 -5.76 3.66 -14.76
C SER A 257 -6.83 3.79 -15.85
N GLN A 258 -7.43 2.70 -16.37
CA GLN A 258 -8.46 2.77 -17.42
C GLN A 258 -9.49 1.63 -17.42
N GLY A 259 -10.75 1.97 -17.72
CA GLY A 259 -11.69 1.12 -18.47
C GLY A 259 -12.70 0.26 -17.70
N SER A 260 -12.33 -0.31 -16.56
CA SER A 260 -13.24 -1.10 -15.71
C SER A 260 -13.17 -0.59 -14.27
N GLY A 261 -14.28 -0.61 -13.53
CA GLY A 261 -14.26 -0.26 -12.11
C GLY A 261 -13.12 -1.00 -11.38
N PRO A 262 -12.41 -0.33 -10.46
CA PRO A 262 -11.25 -0.93 -9.80
C PRO A 262 -11.65 -2.24 -9.13
N PRO A 263 -10.82 -3.30 -9.18
CA PRO A 263 -11.00 -4.45 -8.33
C PRO A 263 -11.00 -3.99 -6.86
N VAL A 264 -11.95 -4.50 -6.08
CA VAL A 264 -12.08 -4.15 -4.67
C VAL A 264 -12.24 -5.41 -3.84
N ALA A 265 -11.47 -5.48 -2.76
CA ALA A 265 -11.71 -6.47 -1.73
C ALA A 265 -12.54 -5.85 -0.59
N HIS A 266 -13.64 -6.50 -0.25
CA HIS A 266 -14.53 -6.11 0.82
C HIS A 266 -14.43 -7.10 1.97
N LEU A 267 -14.44 -6.57 3.20
CA LEU A 267 -14.53 -7.35 4.43
C LEU A 267 -15.67 -6.77 5.27
N TRP A 268 -16.62 -7.59 5.69
CA TRP A 268 -17.78 -7.17 6.47
C TRP A 268 -18.22 -8.24 7.46
N LEU A 269 -19.07 -7.84 8.40
CA LEU A 269 -19.75 -8.74 9.31
C LEU A 269 -21.20 -8.95 8.83
N GLY A 270 -21.73 -10.16 8.98
CA GLY A 270 -23.11 -10.49 8.68
C GLY A 270 -23.68 -11.52 9.65
N GLU A 271 -25.01 -11.52 9.86
CA GLU A 271 -25.68 -12.51 10.72
C GLU A 271 -26.21 -13.70 9.94
N GLN A 272 -26.46 -13.52 8.64
CA GLN A 272 -26.95 -14.59 7.80
C GLN A 272 -25.83 -15.61 7.56
N SER A 273 -26.13 -16.87 7.86
CA SER A 273 -25.35 -18.00 7.37
C SER A 273 -25.16 -17.84 5.87
N SER A 274 -23.95 -18.07 5.40
CA SER A 274 -23.64 -17.98 3.98
C SER A 274 -23.18 -19.33 3.49
N ASP A 275 -23.68 -19.77 2.35
CA ASP A 275 -23.17 -20.95 1.63
C ASP A 275 -21.80 -20.68 0.97
N LEU A 276 -21.11 -19.61 1.39
CA LEU A 276 -19.77 -19.27 0.95
C LEU A 276 -18.77 -20.31 1.50
N PRO A 277 -17.73 -20.64 0.71
CA PRO A 277 -16.66 -21.49 1.19
C PRO A 277 -15.93 -20.88 2.39
N ALA A 278 -15.33 -21.75 3.20
CA ALA A 278 -14.45 -21.32 4.27
C ALA A 278 -13.23 -20.57 3.71
N PHE A 279 -12.66 -19.69 4.52
CA PHE A 279 -11.43 -19.01 4.18
C PHE A 279 -10.29 -20.01 3.87
N PRO A 280 -9.47 -19.76 2.83
CA PRO A 280 -8.46 -20.72 2.38
C PRO A 280 -7.35 -20.98 3.42
N GLY A 281 -7.07 -20.04 4.32
CA GLY A 281 -6.13 -20.25 5.43
C GLY A 281 -6.61 -21.26 6.48
N LEU A 282 -7.90 -21.63 6.44
CA LEU A 282 -8.49 -22.65 7.31
C LEU A 282 -8.50 -24.04 6.67
N ALA A 283 -8.15 -24.17 5.39
CA ALA A 283 -8.16 -25.44 4.68
C ALA A 283 -7.21 -26.44 5.36
N GLY A 284 -7.77 -27.49 5.96
CA GLY A 284 -7.01 -28.52 6.66
C GLY A 284 -6.88 -28.35 8.18
N GLN A 285 -7.48 -27.33 8.79
CA GLN A 285 -7.59 -27.21 10.25
C GLN A 285 -8.99 -27.63 10.73
N PRO A 286 -9.11 -28.46 11.79
CA PRO A 286 -10.40 -28.72 12.40
C PRO A 286 -10.94 -27.42 13.01
N LEU A 287 -12.20 -27.08 12.71
CA LEU A 287 -12.92 -26.00 13.38
C LEU A 287 -13.02 -26.36 14.88
N GLN A 288 -12.33 -25.60 15.73
CA GLN A 288 -12.42 -25.74 17.19
C GLN A 288 -13.55 -24.89 17.75
#